data_AF-A0A4U0UUA5-F1
#
_entry.id   AF-A0A4U0UUA5-F1
#
_cell.length_a   1.000
_cell.length_b   1.000
_cell.length_c   1.000
_cell.angle_alpha   90.00
_cell.angle_beta   90.00
_cell.angle_gamma   90.00
#
_symmetry.space_group_name_H-M   'P 1'
#
loop_
_entity.id
_entity.type
_entity.pdbx_description
1 polymer ?
#
loop_
_entity_poly.entity_id
_entity_poly.type
_entity_poly.pdbx_seq_one_letter_code
_entity_poly.pdbx_strand_id
1 'polypeptide(L)'
;MSGLDLIDHSPHHPSAASPVSTASNLILIDNYDSFTWNVYQYLVLEGASVTVFRNDEITLQELIERNPTQLVVSPGPGHPETDSGISKEAIKHFSGKIPILGVYNAYTLSLVAA
;
A
#
# COMPACT_ATOMS: atom_id res chain seq x y z
N MET A 1 13.35 -26.06 11.24
CA MET A 1 12.24 -26.43 10.34
C MET A 1 12.43 -25.59 9.10
N SER A 2 12.89 -26.23 8.01
CA SER A 2 13.35 -25.59 6.78
C SER A 2 12.24 -24.75 6.18
N GLY A 3 12.58 -23.51 5.85
CA GLY A 3 11.72 -22.65 5.04
C GLY A 3 11.38 -23.38 3.75
N LEU A 4 10.13 -23.23 3.33
CA LEU A 4 9.59 -23.73 2.08
C LEU A 4 10.63 -23.58 0.95
N ASP A 5 11.05 -24.70 0.36
CA ASP A 5 11.86 -24.75 -0.85
C ASP A 5 11.00 -24.27 -2.04
N LEU A 6 10.67 -22.99 -2.05
CA LEU A 6 10.08 -22.31 -3.19
C LEU A 6 11.20 -22.10 -4.20
N ILE A 7 11.21 -22.94 -5.23
CA ILE A 7 12.13 -22.79 -6.35
C ILE A 7 11.69 -21.56 -7.13
N ASP A 8 12.41 -20.45 -6.95
CA ASP A 8 12.20 -19.21 -7.70
C ASP A 8 12.86 -19.31 -9.08
N HIS A 9 12.05 -19.29 -10.13
CA HIS A 9 12.47 -19.32 -11.54
C HIS A 9 12.63 -17.93 -12.16
N SER A 10 12.58 -16.86 -11.37
CA SER A 10 12.74 -15.50 -11.86
C SER A 10 14.09 -15.32 -12.58
N PRO A 11 14.12 -14.75 -13.80
CA PRO A 11 15.36 -14.56 -14.56
C PRO A 11 16.35 -13.64 -13.84
N HIS A 12 15.85 -12.78 -12.96
CA HIS A 12 16.63 -11.97 -12.03
C HIS A 12 16.00 -12.08 -10.66
N HIS A 13 16.79 -12.50 -9.67
CA HIS A 13 16.36 -12.50 -8.28
C HIS A 13 16.48 -11.06 -7.76
N PRO A 14 15.41 -10.46 -7.22
CA PRO A 14 15.51 -9.11 -6.68
C PRO A 14 16.43 -9.11 -5.45
N SER A 15 17.41 -8.22 -5.44
CA SER A 15 18.17 -7.89 -4.23
C SER A 15 17.44 -6.80 -3.49
N ALA A 16 17.23 -6.98 -2.18
CA ALA A 16 16.72 -5.90 -1.35
C ALA A 16 17.69 -4.70 -1.41
N ALA A 17 17.14 -3.52 -1.64
CA ALA A 17 17.81 -2.24 -1.55
C ALA A 17 18.07 -1.88 -0.08
N SER A 18 18.96 -0.92 0.14
CA SER A 18 19.15 -0.35 1.47
C SER A 18 17.90 0.40 1.92
N PRO A 19 17.56 0.41 3.22
CA PRO A 19 16.39 1.12 3.72
C PRO A 19 16.36 2.59 3.31
N VAL A 20 15.21 3.06 2.86
CA VAL A 20 15.02 4.46 2.43
C VAL A 20 14.52 5.28 3.63
N SER A 21 15.30 6.28 4.04
CA SER A 21 15.00 7.08 5.24
C SER A 21 13.66 7.80 5.18
N THR A 22 13.26 8.25 3.99
CA THR A 22 11.97 8.92 3.76
C THR A 22 10.80 7.94 3.80
N ALA A 23 10.99 6.66 3.49
CA ALA A 23 9.96 5.62 3.45
C ALA A 23 10.00 4.68 4.67
N SER A 24 10.21 5.26 5.85
CA SER A 24 10.38 4.53 7.11
C SER A 24 9.07 4.11 7.78
N ASN A 25 7.92 4.63 7.35
CA ASN A 25 6.60 4.24 7.85
C ASN A 25 5.52 4.39 6.76
N LEU A 26 5.57 3.53 5.75
CA LEU A 26 4.59 3.49 4.67
C LEU A 26 3.38 2.66 5.11
N ILE A 27 2.19 3.21 4.96
CA ILE A 27 0.94 2.47 5.19
C ILE A 27 0.29 2.13 3.85
N LEU A 28 0.00 0.85 3.65
CA LEU A 28 -0.74 0.32 2.51
C LEU A 28 -2.16 -0.06 2.94
N ILE A 29 -3.17 0.67 2.46
CA ILE A 29 -4.58 0.29 2.65
C ILE A 29 -4.96 -0.71 1.56
N ASP A 30 -5.34 -1.92 1.98
CA ASP A 30 -5.79 -3.00 1.13
C ASP A 30 -7.33 -2.98 1.01
N ASN A 31 -7.82 -2.61 -0.17
CA ASN A 31 -9.24 -2.67 -0.53
C ASN A 31 -9.67 -4.07 -1.01
N TYR A 32 -9.07 -5.12 -0.47
CA TYR A 32 -9.29 -6.50 -0.91
C TYR A 32 -8.80 -6.78 -2.33
N ASP A 33 -7.61 -6.27 -2.65
CA ASP A 33 -6.94 -6.54 -3.93
C ASP A 33 -6.26 -7.92 -3.94
N SER A 34 -6.28 -8.55 -5.11
CA SER A 34 -5.48 -9.72 -5.41
C SER A 34 -3.98 -9.44 -5.49
N PHE A 35 -3.54 -8.19 -5.73
CA PHE A 35 -2.13 -7.83 -5.94
C PHE A 35 -1.48 -7.04 -4.79
N THR A 36 -2.18 -6.81 -3.67
CA THR A 36 -1.64 -6.09 -2.51
C THR A 36 -0.27 -6.63 -2.08
N TRP A 37 -0.11 -7.96 -2.03
CA TRP A 37 1.13 -8.58 -1.60
C TRP A 37 2.28 -8.46 -2.61
N ASN A 38 1.98 -8.34 -3.90
CA ASN A 38 2.99 -8.05 -4.92
C ASN A 38 3.56 -6.64 -4.72
N VAL A 39 2.67 -5.66 -4.49
CA VAL A 39 3.07 -4.27 -4.21
C VAL A 39 3.85 -4.17 -2.90
N TYR A 40 3.36 -4.84 -1.84
CA TYR A 40 4.06 -4.92 -0.55
C TYR A 40 5.48 -5.45 -0.72
N GLN A 41 5.66 -6.58 -1.39
CA GLN A 41 6.98 -7.19 -1.59
C GLN A 41 7.91 -6.25 -2.36
N TYR A 42 7.41 -5.61 -3.43
CA TYR A 42 8.21 -4.66 -4.20
C TYR A 42 8.67 -3.47 -3.36
N LEU A 43 7.77 -2.86 -2.58
CA LEU A 43 8.11 -1.72 -1.71
C LEU A 43 9.13 -2.09 -0.64
N VAL A 44 8.99 -3.29 -0.04
CA VAL A 44 9.96 -3.79 0.94
C VAL A 44 11.31 -4.07 0.29
N LEU A 45 11.33 -4.64 -0.91
CA LEU A 45 12.55 -4.85 -1.69
C LEU A 45 13.22 -3.53 -2.07
N GLU A 46 12.47 -2.45 -2.28
CA GLU A 46 13.01 -1.11 -2.48
C GLU A 46 13.41 -0.40 -1.17
N GLY A 47 13.35 -1.08 -0.03
CA GLY A 47 13.81 -0.58 1.27
C GLY A 47 12.79 0.23 2.06
N ALA A 48 11.50 0.17 1.71
CA ALA A 48 10.43 0.78 2.50
C ALA A 48 10.01 -0.13 3.67
N SER A 49 9.65 0.49 4.79
CA SER A 49 9.00 -0.20 5.91
C SER A 49 7.49 -0.07 5.76
N VAL A 50 6.82 -1.17 5.41
CA VAL A 50 5.41 -1.19 5.03
C VAL A 50 4.55 -1.88 6.07
N THR A 51 3.45 -1.23 6.46
CA THR A 51 2.36 -1.86 7.24
C THR A 51 1.09 -1.90 6.40
N VAL A 52 0.42 -3.05 6.35
CA VAL A 52 -0.80 -3.25 5.58
C VAL A 52 -2.01 -3.29 6.50
N PHE A 53 -3.09 -2.60 6.15
CA PHE A 53 -4.38 -2.68 6.82
C PHE A 53 -5.49 -2.90 5.80
N ARG A 54 -6.49 -3.73 6.10
CA ARG A 54 -7.72 -3.75 5.31
C ARG A 54 -8.49 -2.45 5.50
N ASN A 55 -9.24 -2.05 4.48
CA ASN A 55 -9.98 -0.78 4.47
C ASN A 55 -11.08 -0.64 5.54
N ASP A 56 -11.40 -1.73 6.25
CA ASP A 56 -12.41 -1.85 7.30
C ASP A 56 -11.81 -2.32 8.65
N GLU A 57 -10.51 -2.60 8.72
CA GLU A 57 -9.82 -3.07 9.93
C GLU A 57 -9.10 -1.95 10.71
N ILE A 58 -9.11 -0.72 10.19
CA ILE A 58 -8.48 0.44 10.83
C ILE A 58 -9.36 1.67 10.66
N THR A 59 -9.45 2.49 11.70
CA THR A 59 -10.14 3.79 11.66
C THR A 59 -9.20 4.90 11.20
N LEU A 60 -9.77 6.01 10.70
CA LEU A 60 -8.97 7.18 10.33
C LEU A 60 -8.16 7.74 11.51
N GLN A 61 -8.73 7.72 12.72
CA GLN A 61 -8.06 8.25 13.91
C GLN A 61 -6.81 7.41 14.27
N GLU A 62 -6.94 6.09 14.27
CA GLU A 62 -5.81 5.17 14.47
C GLU A 62 -4.75 5.35 13.38
N LEU A 63 -5.18 5.59 12.13
CA LEU A 63 -4.28 5.84 11.02
C LEU A 63 -3.46 7.13 11.21
N ILE A 64 -4.09 8.19 11.74
CA ILE A 64 -3.42 9.46 12.08
C ILE A 64 -2.40 9.25 13.21
N GLU A 65 -2.78 8.52 14.25
CA GLU A 65 -1.93 8.24 15.41
C GLU A 65 -0.68 7.41 15.05
N ARG A 66 -0.77 6.60 13.99
CA ARG A 66 0.37 5.86 13.44
C ARG A 66 1.39 6.74 12.72
N ASN A 67 1.09 8.01 12.47
CA ASN A 67 2.00 8.98 11.85
C ASN A 67 2.69 8.47 10.57
N PRO A 68 1.92 8.09 9.53
CA PRO A 68 2.48 7.57 8.28
C PRO A 68 3.37 8.60 7.58
N THR A 69 4.45 8.14 6.96
CA THR A 69 5.30 8.95 6.08
C THR A 69 4.80 8.94 4.64
N GLN A 70 4.14 7.85 4.23
CA GLN A 70 3.49 7.69 2.92
C GLN A 70 2.22 6.87 3.06
N LEU A 71 1.28 7.11 2.15
CA LEU A 71 0.07 6.31 2.01
C LEU A 71 0.02 5.67 0.63
N VAL A 72 -0.19 4.37 0.59
CA VAL A 72 -0.51 3.64 -0.63
C VAL A 72 -1.91 3.06 -0.46
N VAL A 73 -2.73 3.13 -1.50
CA VAL A 73 -4.09 2.57 -1.51
C VAL A 73 -4.17 1.58 -2.66
N SER A 74 -4.41 0.30 -2.36
CA SER A 74 -4.60 -0.73 -3.38
C SER A 74 -5.94 -0.52 -4.10
N PRO A 75 -6.11 -1.04 -5.32
CA PRO A 75 -7.44 -1.11 -5.92
C PRO A 75 -8.26 -2.13 -5.12
N GLY A 76 -9.57 -2.18 -5.38
CA GLY A 76 -10.44 -3.21 -4.82
C GLY A 76 -11.47 -3.63 -5.85
N PRO A 77 -12.10 -4.80 -5.68
CA PRO A 77 -13.30 -5.13 -6.42
C PRO A 77 -14.42 -4.12 -6.09
N GLY A 78 -15.35 -3.91 -7.02
CA GLY A 78 -16.51 -3.03 -6.78
C GLY A 78 -16.28 -1.58 -7.18
N HIS A 79 -17.01 -0.67 -6.56
CA HIS A 79 -17.00 0.76 -6.89
C HIS A 79 -16.29 1.56 -5.79
N PRO A 80 -15.38 2.48 -6.15
CA PRO A 80 -14.66 3.31 -5.18
C PRO A 80 -15.59 4.11 -4.26
N GLU A 81 -16.83 4.39 -4.67
CA GLU A 81 -17.78 5.14 -3.84
C GLU A 81 -18.42 4.33 -2.72
N THR A 82 -18.62 3.02 -2.94
CA THR A 82 -19.38 2.14 -2.04
C THR A 82 -18.49 1.18 -1.27
N ASP A 83 -17.38 0.74 -1.86
CA ASP A 83 -16.61 -0.41 -1.38
C ASP A 83 -15.21 -0.05 -0.84
N SER A 84 -14.87 1.25 -0.78
CA SER A 84 -13.51 1.71 -0.46
C SER A 84 -13.22 1.92 1.03
N GLY A 85 -14.19 1.66 1.91
CA GLY A 85 -14.03 1.79 3.37
C GLY A 85 -13.40 3.13 3.78
N ILE A 86 -12.38 3.09 4.63
CA ILE A 86 -11.67 4.28 5.11
C ILE A 86 -10.78 4.96 4.06
N SER A 87 -10.56 4.35 2.89
CA SER A 87 -9.61 4.84 1.87
C SER A 87 -9.89 6.27 1.43
N LYS A 88 -11.17 6.63 1.19
CA LYS A 88 -11.53 7.99 0.74
C LYS A 88 -11.22 9.05 1.80
N GLU A 89 -11.55 8.75 3.05
CA GLU A 89 -11.33 9.69 4.15
C GLU A 89 -9.84 9.80 4.48
N ALA A 90 -9.08 8.71 4.40
CA ALA A 90 -7.62 8.72 4.49
C ALA A 90 -6.99 9.59 3.39
N ILE A 91 -7.37 9.38 2.12
CA ILE A 91 -6.86 10.18 0.99
C ILE A 91 -7.14 11.66 1.22
N LYS A 92 -8.38 12.03 1.56
CA LYS A 92 -8.74 13.44 1.84
C LYS A 92 -7.94 14.02 3.00
N HIS A 93 -7.75 13.26 4.07
CA HIS A 93 -7.04 13.74 5.26
C HIS A 93 -5.55 13.97 4.98
N PHE A 94 -4.91 13.06 4.26
CA PHE A 94 -3.46 13.05 4.04
C PHE A 94 -3.01 13.78 2.78
N SER A 95 -3.94 14.11 1.88
CA SER A 95 -3.67 14.90 0.67
C SER A 95 -2.99 16.22 1.03
N GLY A 96 -1.86 16.50 0.37
CA GLY A 96 -1.03 17.69 0.63
C GLY A 96 -0.21 17.65 1.92
N LYS A 97 -0.26 16.55 2.70
CA LYS A 97 0.55 16.36 3.93
C LYS A 97 1.66 15.34 3.73
N ILE A 98 1.35 14.22 3.07
CA ILE A 98 2.29 13.14 2.76
C ILE A 98 2.07 12.67 1.32
N PRO A 99 3.08 12.07 0.67
CA PRO A 99 2.90 11.46 -0.64
C PRO A 99 1.86 10.34 -0.59
N ILE A 100 0.94 10.35 -1.56
CA ILE A 100 -0.09 9.33 -1.73
C ILE A 100 0.05 8.67 -3.09
N LEU A 101 0.04 7.34 -3.12
CA LEU A 101 -0.04 6.54 -4.33
C LEU A 101 -1.33 5.74 -4.35
N GLY A 102 -2.27 6.11 -5.21
CA GLY A 102 -3.43 5.28 -5.52
C GLY A 102 -3.10 4.30 -6.65
N VAL A 103 -3.17 3.00 -6.38
CA VAL A 103 -3.08 1.96 -7.41
C VAL A 103 -4.51 1.65 -7.87
N TYR A 104 -4.80 1.86 -9.16
CA TYR A 104 -6.13 1.66 -9.72
C TYR A 104 -6.13 0.51 -10.74
N ASN A 105 -7.27 -0.15 -10.87
CA ASN A 105 -7.52 -1.01 -12.02
C ASN A 105 -7.67 -0.13 -13.29
N ALA A 106 -7.35 -0.68 -14.46
CA ALA A 106 -7.30 0.09 -15.72
C ALA A 106 -8.64 0.74 -16.14
N TYR A 107 -9.75 0.44 -15.46
CA TYR A 107 -11.10 0.82 -15.85
C TYR A 107 -11.68 2.02 -15.08
N THR A 108 -10.99 2.57 -14.07
CA THR A 108 -11.47 3.76 -13.34
C THR A 108 -10.33 4.76 -13.14
N LEU A 109 -10.38 5.85 -13.91
CA LEU A 109 -9.35 6.89 -13.95
C LEU A 109 -9.67 8.00 -12.93
N SER A 110 -9.01 7.98 -11.77
CA SER A 110 -8.76 9.21 -11.01
C SER A 110 -7.36 9.13 -10.40
N LEU A 111 -6.39 9.75 -11.06
CA LEU A 111 -5.06 9.93 -10.51
C LEU A 111 -5.18 10.91 -9.32
N VAL A 112 -5.15 10.40 -8.08
CA VAL A 112 -4.86 11.26 -6.93
C VAL A 112 -3.34 11.31 -6.80
N ALA A 113 -2.74 12.17 -7.61
CA ALA A 113 -1.45 12.76 -7.28
C ALA A 113 -1.78 14.01 -6.44
N ALA A 114 -1.51 13.95 -5.15
CA ALA A 114 -1.39 15.13 -4.30
C ALA A 114 0.06 15.24 -3.84
#